data_AF-A0A1V2H6U7-F1
#
_entry.id   AF-A0A1V2H6U7-F1
#
_cell.length_a   1.000
_cell.length_b   1.000
_cell.length_c   1.000
_cell.angle_alpha   90.00
_cell.angle_beta   90.00
_cell.angle_gamma   90.00
#
_symmetry.space_group_name_H-M   'P 1'
#
loop_
_entity.id
_entity.type
_entity.pdbx_description
1 polymer ?
#
loop_
_entity_poly.entity_id
_entity_poly.type
_entity_poly.pdbx_seq_one_letter_code
_entity_poly.pdbx_strand_id
1 'polypeptide(L)'
;MTFGNMSLAEIQANPVAAIRQCMEDEPLLHGGGVADAFYLKQYGRDALAINRQELEGPKGVAQVLRAAEFIAVAPRRATVNLRRSCYGWKHVAERWHKARFPGKDYYIGEGSFLVACWAMGVLVKRHNTAGYQVGLAEAARELVA
;
A
#
# COMPACT_ATOMS: atom_id res chain seq x y z
N MET A 1 -15.51 6.57 -2.38
CA MET A 1 -14.49 5.55 -2.69
C MET A 1 -15.04 4.21 -2.23
N THR A 2 -15.34 3.33 -3.16
CA THR A 2 -15.81 1.97 -2.87
C THR A 2 -14.55 1.12 -2.77
N PHE A 3 -14.04 0.89 -1.57
CA PHE A 3 -12.85 0.05 -1.41
C PHE A 3 -13.20 -1.40 -1.78
N GLY A 4 -12.30 -2.07 -2.50
CA GLY A 4 -12.52 -3.44 -2.99
C GLY A 4 -12.64 -4.45 -1.86
N ASN A 5 -13.11 -5.66 -2.18
CA ASN A 5 -13.15 -6.81 -1.27
C ASN A 5 -12.35 -7.99 -1.84
N MET A 6 -11.24 -7.71 -2.51
CA MET A 6 -10.40 -8.74 -3.11
C MET A 6 -9.66 -9.52 -2.02
N SER A 7 -9.68 -10.84 -2.14
CA SER A 7 -8.82 -11.76 -1.42
C SER A 7 -7.38 -11.70 -1.95
N LEU A 8 -6.44 -12.25 -1.16
CA LEU A 8 -5.06 -12.40 -1.61
C LEU A 8 -4.95 -13.19 -2.93
N ALA A 9 -5.75 -14.26 -3.07
CA ALA A 9 -5.74 -15.10 -4.27
C ALA A 9 -6.21 -14.33 -5.52
N GLU A 10 -7.21 -13.46 -5.39
CA GLU A 10 -7.68 -12.62 -6.50
C GLU A 10 -6.63 -11.58 -6.91
N ILE A 11 -5.95 -10.97 -5.93
CA ILE A 11 -4.85 -10.03 -6.21
C ILE A 11 -3.67 -10.77 -6.85
N GLN A 12 -3.33 -11.98 -6.40
CA GLN A 12 -2.28 -12.80 -7.01
C GLN A 12 -2.62 -13.21 -8.45
N ALA A 13 -3.89 -13.50 -8.74
CA ALA A 13 -4.34 -13.87 -10.07
C ALA A 13 -4.29 -12.70 -11.07
N ASN A 14 -4.56 -11.47 -10.62
CA ASN A 14 -4.53 -10.30 -11.50
C ASN A 14 -4.10 -9.01 -10.76
N PRO A 15 -2.80 -8.86 -10.40
CA PRO A 15 -2.34 -7.73 -9.59
C PRO A 15 -2.44 -6.41 -10.34
N VAL A 16 -2.26 -6.41 -11.66
CA VAL A 16 -2.35 -5.21 -12.50
C VAL A 16 -3.78 -4.66 -12.52
N ALA A 17 -4.81 -5.51 -12.57
CA ALA A 17 -6.19 -5.05 -12.49
C ALA A 17 -6.51 -4.38 -11.14
N ALA A 18 -6.03 -4.96 -10.03
CA ALA A 18 -6.19 -4.36 -8.70
C ALA A 18 -5.51 -2.98 -8.61
N ILE A 19 -4.30 -2.85 -9.16
CA ILE A 19 -3.56 -1.59 -9.24
C ILE A 19 -4.34 -0.55 -10.05
N ARG A 20 -4.79 -0.92 -11.26
CA ARG A 20 -5.53 -0.03 -12.16
C ARG A 20 -6.82 0.48 -11.54
N GLN A 21 -7.59 -0.41 -10.92
CA GLN A 21 -8.81 -0.01 -10.21
C GLN A 21 -8.50 1.03 -9.13
N CYS A 22 -7.47 0.81 -8.30
CA CYS A 22 -7.08 1.79 -7.29
C CYS A 22 -6.59 3.12 -7.90
N MET A 23 -5.91 3.06 -9.05
CA MET A 23 -5.42 4.24 -9.76
C MET A 23 -6.51 5.03 -10.49
N GLU A 24 -7.61 4.38 -10.84
CA GLU A 24 -8.84 5.01 -11.35
C GLU A 24 -9.59 5.71 -10.22
N ASP A 25 -9.74 5.05 -9.07
CA ASP A 25 -10.39 5.62 -7.88
C ASP A 25 -9.57 6.76 -7.23
N GLU A 26 -8.23 6.69 -7.31
CA GLU A 26 -7.30 7.71 -6.81
C GLU A 26 -6.31 8.13 -7.92
N PRO A 27 -6.65 9.15 -8.72
CA PRO A 27 -5.83 9.59 -9.86
C PRO A 27 -4.44 10.13 -9.48
N LEU A 28 -4.23 10.49 -8.22
CA LEU A 28 -2.94 10.97 -7.71
C LEU A 28 -2.10 9.85 -7.09
N LEU A 29 -2.60 8.62 -7.02
CA LEU A 29 -1.85 7.45 -6.56
C LEU A 29 -0.66 7.19 -7.51
N HIS A 30 0.50 6.91 -6.92
CA HIS A 30 1.72 6.45 -7.59
C HIS A 30 2.51 5.54 -6.63
N GLY A 31 3.62 4.91 -7.06
CA GLY A 31 4.34 3.93 -6.21
C GLY A 31 4.80 4.46 -4.84
N GLY A 32 5.05 5.76 -4.74
CA GLY A 32 5.48 6.43 -3.51
C GLY A 32 4.36 6.89 -2.58
N GLY A 33 3.08 6.77 -2.96
CA GLY A 33 1.95 7.26 -2.16
C GLY A 33 0.90 7.94 -3.03
N VAL A 34 0.22 8.94 -2.48
CA VAL A 34 -0.70 9.80 -3.24
C VAL A 34 -0.07 11.19 -3.33
N ALA A 35 0.11 11.68 -4.55
CA ALA A 35 0.70 12.99 -4.80
C ALA A 35 -0.13 14.09 -4.15
N ASP A 36 0.54 15.00 -3.44
CA ASP A 36 -0.05 16.24 -2.94
C ASP A 36 0.43 17.46 -3.75
N ALA A 37 -0.01 18.64 -3.35
CA ALA A 37 0.39 19.88 -4.01
C ALA A 37 1.91 20.12 -3.96
N PHE A 38 2.58 19.67 -2.91
CA PHE A 38 4.03 19.81 -2.77
C PHE A 38 4.76 18.89 -3.75
N TYR A 39 4.35 17.62 -3.82
CA TYR A 39 4.87 16.65 -4.79
C TYR A 39 4.69 17.15 -6.22
N LEU A 40 3.48 17.62 -6.58
CA LEU A 40 3.20 18.12 -7.92
C LEU A 40 4.00 19.38 -8.26
N LYS A 41 4.27 20.24 -7.27
CA LYS A 41 5.15 21.41 -7.45
C LYS A 41 6.61 21.00 -7.65
N GLN A 42 7.09 19.99 -6.93
CA GLN A 42 8.48 19.57 -6.95
C GLN A 42 8.84 18.74 -8.18
N TYR A 43 7.98 17.80 -8.57
CA TYR A 43 8.27 16.80 -9.60
C TYR A 43 7.47 16.99 -10.90
N GLY A 44 6.37 17.75 -10.85
CA GLY A 44 5.50 17.97 -12.00
C GLY A 44 4.57 16.79 -12.32
N ARG A 45 3.69 16.99 -13.31
CA ARG A 45 2.70 15.99 -13.73
C ARG A 45 3.29 14.84 -14.54
N ASP A 46 4.35 15.09 -15.30
CA ASP A 46 5.01 14.05 -16.10
C ASP A 46 5.69 13.02 -15.21
N ALA A 47 6.32 13.46 -14.12
CA ALA A 47 6.87 12.56 -13.12
C ALA A 47 5.78 11.72 -12.44
N LEU A 48 4.60 12.29 -12.17
CA LEU A 48 3.47 11.52 -11.66
C LEU A 48 3.06 10.43 -12.66
N ALA A 49 2.95 10.75 -13.95
CA ALA A 49 2.59 9.79 -14.98
C ALA A 49 3.61 8.63 -15.09
N ILE A 50 4.92 8.94 -15.02
CA ILE A 50 5.99 7.92 -15.01
C ILE A 50 5.87 7.04 -13.77
N ASN A 51 5.78 7.62 -12.58
CA ASN A 51 5.67 6.85 -11.33
C ASN A 51 4.38 6.01 -11.25
N ARG A 52 3.32 6.43 -11.97
CA ARG A 52 2.09 5.65 -12.15
C ARG A 52 2.31 4.44 -13.05
N GLN A 53 2.99 4.62 -14.18
CA GLN A 53 3.36 3.50 -15.05
C GLN A 53 4.28 2.50 -14.34
N GLU A 54 5.23 2.98 -13.53
CA GLU A 54 6.11 2.11 -12.75
C GLU A 54 5.38 1.28 -11.70
N LEU A 55 4.28 1.80 -11.12
CA LEU A 55 3.44 1.07 -10.18
C LEU A 55 2.75 -0.13 -10.84
N GLU A 56 2.32 0.00 -12.09
CA GLU A 56 1.80 -1.12 -12.90
C GLU A 56 2.90 -2.06 -13.42
N GLY A 57 4.16 -1.62 -13.36
CA GLY A 57 5.31 -2.40 -13.81
C GLY A 57 5.70 -3.53 -12.85
N PRO A 58 6.65 -4.40 -13.26
CA PRO A 58 7.04 -5.59 -12.48
C PRO A 58 7.46 -5.30 -11.03
N LYS A 59 8.15 -4.18 -10.79
CA LYS A 59 8.56 -3.75 -9.44
C LYS A 59 7.36 -3.37 -8.59
N GLY A 60 6.44 -2.55 -9.12
CA GLY A 60 5.24 -2.14 -8.39
C GLY A 60 4.32 -3.33 -8.08
N VAL A 61 4.12 -4.23 -9.06
CA VAL A 61 3.39 -5.49 -8.86
C VAL A 61 4.01 -6.32 -7.73
N ALA A 62 5.32 -6.54 -7.73
CA ALA A 62 5.99 -7.30 -6.67
C ALA A 62 5.84 -6.66 -5.29
N GLN A 63 5.79 -5.32 -5.20
CA GLN A 63 5.57 -4.61 -3.93
C GLN A 63 4.12 -4.74 -3.45
N VAL A 64 3.14 -4.66 -4.35
CA VAL A 64 1.71 -4.85 -4.02
C VAL A 64 1.45 -6.26 -3.51
N LEU A 65 2.01 -7.28 -4.17
CA LEU A 65 1.86 -8.67 -3.75
C LEU A 65 2.44 -8.90 -2.34
N ARG A 66 3.65 -8.39 -2.08
CA ARG A 66 4.25 -8.44 -0.74
C ARG A 66 3.38 -7.76 0.31
N ALA A 67 2.84 -6.58 0.01
CA ALA A 67 1.94 -5.88 0.92
C ALA A 67 0.65 -6.69 1.17
N ALA A 68 0.05 -7.27 0.13
CA ALA A 68 -1.16 -8.08 0.23
C ALA A 68 -0.94 -9.34 1.09
N GLU A 69 0.20 -10.02 0.93
CA GLU A 69 0.56 -11.18 1.75
C GLU A 69 0.64 -10.83 3.24
N PHE A 70 1.24 -9.70 3.58
CA PHE A 70 1.25 -9.22 4.96
C PHE A 70 -0.16 -8.86 5.46
N ILE A 71 -0.94 -8.13 4.66
CA ILE A 71 -2.31 -7.71 5.04
C ILE A 71 -3.24 -8.92 5.23
N ALA A 72 -3.03 -10.00 4.49
CA ALA A 72 -3.81 -11.23 4.62
C ALA A 72 -3.66 -11.88 6.01
N VAL A 73 -2.51 -11.71 6.65
CA VAL A 73 -2.22 -12.29 7.98
C VAL A 73 -2.29 -11.26 9.12
N ALA A 74 -2.24 -9.97 8.80
CA ALA A 74 -2.30 -8.91 9.78
C ALA A 74 -3.71 -8.80 10.39
N PRO A 75 -3.86 -8.84 11.73
CA PRO A 75 -5.17 -8.64 12.34
C PRO A 75 -5.74 -7.25 11.99
N ARG A 76 -6.99 -7.22 11.56
CA ARG A 76 -7.68 -5.99 11.14
C ARG A 76 -8.35 -5.30 12.33
N ARG A 77 -8.55 -3.99 12.24
CA ARG A 77 -9.36 -3.19 13.16
C ARG A 77 -10.48 -2.49 12.40
N ALA A 78 -11.64 -2.42 13.03
CA ALA A 78 -12.77 -1.63 12.52
C ALA A 78 -12.54 -0.11 12.59
N THR A 79 -11.47 0.34 13.27
CA THR A 79 -11.11 1.75 13.44
C THR A 79 -9.64 1.98 13.10
N VAL A 80 -9.34 3.17 12.57
CA VAL A 80 -7.95 3.59 12.32
C VAL A 80 -7.31 4.12 13.60
N ASN A 81 -6.05 3.75 13.84
CA ASN A 81 -5.23 4.39 14.87
C ASN A 81 -4.59 5.65 14.28
N LEU A 82 -4.99 6.83 14.76
CA LEU A 82 -4.48 8.12 14.24
C LEU A 82 -2.98 8.33 14.50
N ARG A 83 -2.38 7.56 15.41
CA ARG A 83 -0.93 7.59 15.69
C ARG A 83 -0.11 6.69 14.76
N ARG A 84 -0.75 5.97 13.83
CA ARG A 84 -0.08 5.05 12.90
C ARG A 84 -0.39 5.39 11.46
N SER A 85 0.62 5.89 10.78
CA SER A 85 0.56 6.15 9.35
C SER A 85 0.72 4.87 8.52
N CYS A 86 0.29 4.94 7.27
CA CYS A 86 0.57 3.98 6.21
C CYS A 86 2.08 3.75 6.07
N TYR A 87 2.88 4.82 6.07
CA TYR A 87 4.34 4.73 6.13
C TYR A 87 4.86 3.88 7.31
N GLY A 88 4.26 3.99 8.49
CA GLY A 88 4.59 3.13 9.63
C GLY A 88 4.26 1.66 9.36
N TRP A 89 3.09 1.39 8.77
CA TRP A 89 2.63 0.04 8.46
C TRP A 89 3.41 -0.65 7.35
N LYS A 90 3.77 0.06 6.27
CA LYS A 90 4.60 -0.51 5.20
C LYS A 90 5.93 -1.02 5.75
N HIS A 91 6.54 -0.30 6.70
CA HIS A 91 7.78 -0.75 7.33
C HIS A 91 7.60 -1.96 8.25
N VAL A 92 6.43 -2.15 8.86
CA VAL A 92 6.11 -3.40 9.56
C VAL A 92 6.07 -4.55 8.56
N ALA A 93 5.40 -4.37 7.41
CA ALA A 93 5.32 -5.36 6.35
C ALA A 93 6.69 -5.69 5.72
N GLU A 94 7.51 -4.67 5.47
CA GLU A 94 8.90 -4.85 5.00
C GLU A 94 9.73 -5.69 5.98
N ARG A 95 9.64 -5.43 7.29
CA ARG A 95 10.35 -6.23 8.30
C ARG A 95 9.82 -7.65 8.38
N TRP A 96 8.51 -7.84 8.29
CA TRP A 96 7.88 -9.15 8.24
C TRP A 96 8.40 -9.99 7.06
N HIS A 97 8.49 -9.38 5.88
CA HIS A 97 9.07 -10.00 4.68
C HIS A 97 10.54 -10.31 4.84
N LYS A 98 11.32 -9.34 5.34
CA LYS A 98 12.76 -9.50 5.57
C LYS A 98 13.08 -10.66 6.50
N ALA A 99 12.27 -10.86 7.56
CA ALA A 99 12.43 -11.96 8.51
C ALA A 99 12.15 -13.33 7.87
N ARG A 100 11.12 -13.43 7.02
CA ARG A 100 10.72 -14.68 6.36
C ARG A 100 11.58 -15.05 5.15
N PHE A 101 12.11 -14.05 4.45
CA PHE A 101 12.83 -14.23 3.19
C PHE A 101 14.18 -13.47 3.19
N PRO A 102 15.13 -13.88 4.05
CA PRO A 102 16.41 -13.19 4.15
C PRO A 102 17.17 -13.19 2.82
N GLY A 103 17.78 -12.06 2.48
CA GLY A 103 18.55 -11.88 1.24
C GLY A 103 17.71 -11.58 -0.02
N LYS A 104 16.38 -11.59 0.07
CA LYS A 104 15.49 -11.17 -1.02
C LYS A 104 15.12 -9.69 -0.89
N ASP A 105 14.64 -9.10 -1.99
CA ASP A 105 14.00 -7.79 -1.94
C ASP A 105 12.75 -7.88 -1.04
N TYR A 106 12.67 -6.99 -0.04
CA TYR A 106 11.55 -6.85 0.90
C TYR A 106 10.91 -5.46 0.86
N TYR A 107 11.42 -4.55 0.03
CA TYR A 107 10.95 -3.16 -0.05
C TYR A 107 9.49 -3.06 -0.46
N ILE A 108 8.73 -2.13 0.13
CA ILE A 108 7.36 -1.83 -0.24
C ILE A 108 7.19 -0.30 -0.29
N GLY A 109 6.84 0.23 -1.47
CA GLY A 109 6.44 1.63 -1.63
C GLY A 109 5.14 1.93 -0.89
N GLU A 110 4.99 3.15 -0.37
CA GLU A 110 3.78 3.52 0.37
C GLU A 110 2.52 3.42 -0.50
N GLY A 111 2.62 3.77 -1.79
CA GLY A 111 1.52 3.63 -2.73
C GLY A 111 1.16 2.17 -3.01
N SER A 112 2.15 1.28 -3.16
CA SER A 112 1.91 -0.15 -3.29
C SER A 112 1.22 -0.74 -2.05
N PHE A 113 1.58 -0.27 -0.86
CA PHE A 113 0.90 -0.67 0.38
C PHE A 113 -0.54 -0.17 0.43
N LEU A 114 -0.81 1.07 0.00
CA LEU A 114 -2.16 1.63 -0.11
C LEU A 114 -3.02 0.84 -1.10
N VAL A 115 -2.49 0.48 -2.27
CA VAL A 115 -3.18 -0.38 -3.24
C VAL A 115 -3.64 -1.67 -2.57
N ALA A 116 -2.75 -2.39 -1.89
CA ALA A 116 -3.11 -3.64 -1.23
C ALA A 116 -4.16 -3.43 -0.13
N CYS A 117 -4.07 -2.35 0.64
CA CYS A 117 -5.08 -2.00 1.65
C CYS A 117 -6.45 -1.75 1.02
N TRP A 118 -6.53 -0.92 -0.03
CA TRP A 118 -7.77 -0.57 -0.70
C TRP A 118 -8.39 -1.74 -1.46
N ALA A 119 -7.57 -2.53 -2.16
CA ALA A 119 -8.02 -3.72 -2.87
C ALA A 119 -8.62 -4.76 -1.91
N MET A 120 -8.02 -4.94 -0.72
CA MET A 120 -8.46 -5.92 0.27
C MET A 120 -9.49 -5.40 1.28
N GLY A 121 -10.01 -4.18 1.09
CA GLY A 121 -11.06 -3.60 1.92
C GLY A 121 -10.60 -3.22 3.33
N VAL A 122 -9.30 -2.96 3.52
CA VAL A 122 -8.78 -2.43 4.78
C VAL A 122 -9.21 -0.98 4.91
N LEU A 123 -9.74 -0.60 6.08
CA LEU A 123 -10.12 0.77 6.36
C LEU A 123 -8.89 1.69 6.28
N VAL A 124 -8.93 2.68 5.39
CA VAL A 124 -7.89 3.70 5.25
C VAL A 124 -8.54 5.08 5.40
N LYS A 125 -7.94 5.95 6.21
CA LYS A 125 -8.37 7.34 6.40
C LYS A 125 -7.24 8.29 6.03
N ARG A 126 -7.56 9.37 5.31
CA ARG A 126 -6.61 10.46 5.05
C ARG A 126 -6.69 11.49 6.17
N HIS A 127 -5.55 11.87 6.71
CA HIS A 127 -5.39 12.99 7.65
C HIS A 127 -4.65 14.13 6.95
N ASN A 128 -5.07 15.36 7.24
CA ASN A 128 -4.57 16.55 6.52
C ASN A 128 -3.05 16.77 6.69
N THR A 129 -2.48 16.35 7.80
CA THR A 129 -1.05 16.55 8.12
C THR A 129 -0.25 15.27 8.30
N ALA A 130 -0.90 14.12 8.47
CA ALA A 130 -0.26 12.87 8.86
C ALA A 130 -0.32 11.79 7.77
N GLY A 131 -0.69 12.19 6.55
CA GLY A 131 -0.89 11.28 5.43
C GLY A 131 -2.04 10.31 5.67
N TYR A 132 -1.87 9.06 5.25
CA TYR A 132 -2.89 8.02 5.38
C TYR A 132 -2.70 7.22 6.68
N GLN A 133 -3.78 6.84 7.34
CA GLN A 133 -3.80 5.91 8.48
C GLN A 133 -4.59 4.66 8.10
N VAL A 134 -4.13 3.51 8.57
CA VAL A 134 -4.63 2.19 8.16
C VAL A 134 -5.18 1.45 9.38
N GLY A 135 -6.34 0.81 9.20
CA GLY A 135 -7.07 0.02 10.19
C GLY A 135 -6.48 -1.39 10.40
N LEU A 136 -5.17 -1.48 10.65
CA LEU A 136 -4.52 -2.71 11.13
C LEU A 136 -4.32 -2.64 12.65
N ALA A 137 -4.31 -3.80 13.31
CA ALA A 137 -4.08 -3.90 14.76
C ALA A 137 -2.60 -3.88 15.10
N GLU A 138 -2.24 -3.29 16.26
CA GLU A 138 -0.84 -3.29 16.75
C GLU A 138 -0.27 -4.71 16.90
N ALA A 139 -1.11 -5.71 17.16
CA ALA A 139 -0.73 -7.14 17.18
C ALA A 139 -0.06 -7.59 15.86
N ALA A 140 -0.30 -6.93 14.73
CA ALA A 140 0.42 -7.21 13.48
C ALA A 140 1.95 -6.99 13.61
N ARG A 141 2.42 -6.24 14.61
CA ARG A 141 3.85 -6.07 14.90
C ARG A 141 4.50 -7.31 15.49
N GLU A 142 3.72 -8.13 16.19
CA GLU A 142 4.17 -9.37 16.81
C GLU A 142 4.49 -10.43 15.74
N LEU A 143 3.93 -10.29 14.52
CA LEU A 143 4.26 -11.15 13.38
C LEU A 143 5.73 -11.03 12.92
N VAL A 144 6.45 -10.01 13.37
CA VAL A 144 7.85 -9.74 13.03
C VAL A 144 8.82 -10.41 14.03
N ALA A 145 8.30 -10.91 15.16
CA ALA A 145 9.09 -11.55 16.22
C ALA A 145 9.53 -12.97 15.88
#